data_AF-A0A815WKQ0-F1
#
_entry.id   AF-A0A815WKQ0-F1
#
_cell.length_a   1.000
_cell.length_b   1.000
_cell.length_c   1.000
_cell.angle_alpha   90.00
_cell.angle_beta   90.00
_cell.angle_gamma   90.00
#
_symmetry.space_group_name_H-M   'P 1'
#
loop_
_entity.id
_entity.type
_entity.pdbx_description
1 polymer ?
#
loop_
_entity_poly.entity_id
_entity_poly.type
_entity_poly.pdbx_seq_one_letter_code
_entity_poly.pdbx_strand_id
1 'polypeptide(L)'
;MLRDNMDVHASQIFQLTAGQIRSTEELYHTQMALNNTIKIVNEHSDMIRENRIAINTLAETIKALQKKLSTFIHNVETHFIHDSIEDILANKLYLRFMHHQDLPRVIDIIMQETNIHLDKDNDDIPLFELASRLLIQQRVEFMPTPNTQRNDQDKMGKDPAG
;
A
#
# COMPACT_ATOMS: atom_id res chain seq x y z
N MET A 1 5.51 70.89 68.09
CA MET A 1 4.67 71.29 66.94
C MET A 1 5.46 71.45 65.65
N LEU A 2 6.35 72.43 65.46
CA LEU A 2 7.16 72.54 64.22
C LEU A 2 8.17 71.40 64.02
N ARG A 3 8.77 70.92 65.11
CA ARG A 3 9.76 69.82 65.10
C ARG A 3 9.12 68.45 64.84
N ASP A 4 7.96 68.18 65.42
CA ASP A 4 7.20 66.93 65.20
C ASP A 4 6.74 66.80 63.74
N ASN A 5 6.34 67.90 63.09
CA ASN A 5 5.97 67.89 61.66
C ASN A 5 7.18 67.59 60.75
N MET A 6 8.37 68.08 61.10
CA MET A 6 9.60 67.76 60.36
C MET A 6 9.98 66.28 60.46
N ASP A 7 9.86 65.68 61.64
CA ASP A 7 10.19 64.27 61.86
C ASP A 7 9.21 63.33 61.14
N VAL A 8 7.92 63.67 61.09
CA VAL A 8 6.92 62.93 60.31
C VAL A 8 7.21 63.01 58.81
N HIS A 9 7.56 64.19 58.28
CA HIS A 9 7.91 64.34 56.87
C HIS A 9 9.20 63.59 56.50
N ALA A 10 10.23 63.61 57.36
CA ALA A 10 11.45 62.85 57.14
C ALA A 10 11.18 61.34 57.10
N SER A 11 10.32 60.83 57.99
CA SER A 11 9.91 59.42 57.99
C SER A 11 9.14 59.03 56.73
N GLN A 12 8.20 59.87 56.27
CA GLN A 12 7.45 59.65 55.03
C GLN A 12 8.37 59.62 53.81
N ILE A 13 9.31 60.56 53.71
CA ILE A 13 10.28 60.59 52.60
C ILE A 13 11.13 59.31 52.62
N PHE A 14 11.61 58.89 53.79
CA PHE A 14 12.40 57.66 53.91
C PHE A 14 11.61 56.43 53.47
N GLN A 15 10.34 56.30 53.89
CA GLN A 15 9.47 55.20 53.47
C GLN A 15 9.20 55.22 51.96
N LEU A 16 8.98 56.40 51.38
CA LEU A 16 8.81 56.54 49.93
C LEU A 16 10.07 56.13 49.17
N THR A 17 11.25 56.55 49.62
CA THR A 17 12.53 56.16 49.01
C THR A 17 12.76 54.66 49.13
N ALA A 18 12.50 54.06 50.31
CA ALA A 18 12.60 52.61 50.49
C ALA A 18 11.62 51.85 49.57
N GLY A 19 10.40 52.37 49.40
CA GLY A 19 9.42 51.82 48.47
C GLY A 19 9.86 51.91 47.01
N GLN A 20 10.45 53.04 46.60
CA GLN A 20 10.99 53.24 45.24
C GLN A 20 12.14 52.29 44.94
N ILE A 21 13.06 52.08 45.89
CA ILE A 21 14.18 51.14 45.74
C ILE A 21 13.64 49.72 45.55
N ARG A 22 12.76 49.26 46.44
CA ARG A 22 12.14 47.93 46.32
C ARG A 22 11.39 47.76 45.00
N SER A 23 10.62 48.76 44.59
CA SER A 23 9.90 48.71 43.31
C SER A 23 10.86 48.61 42.11
N THR A 24 11.99 49.33 42.15
CA THR A 24 13.00 49.27 41.10
C THR A 24 13.66 47.88 41.03
N GLU A 25 13.95 47.27 42.18
CA GLU A 25 14.48 45.90 42.26
C GLU A 25 13.49 44.86 41.70
N GLU A 26 12.21 44.95 42.08
CA GLU A 26 11.15 44.08 41.57
C GLU A 26 10.98 44.22 40.05
N LEU A 27 11.03 45.44 39.53
CA LEU A 27 10.98 45.70 38.09
C LEU A 27 12.19 45.10 37.36
N TYR A 28 13.39 45.22 37.94
CA TYR A 28 14.60 44.61 37.38
C TYR A 28 14.49 43.09 37.30
N HIS A 29 14.06 42.43 38.38
CA HIS A 29 13.86 40.98 38.39
C HIS A 29 12.77 40.54 37.41
N THR A 30 11.67 41.30 37.32
CA THR A 30 10.59 41.03 36.37
C THR A 30 11.06 41.15 34.93
N GLN A 31 11.86 42.17 34.61
CA GLN A 31 12.43 42.34 33.27
C GLN A 31 13.38 41.19 32.90
N MET A 32 14.21 40.74 33.84
CA MET A 32 15.10 39.59 33.64
C MET A 32 14.30 38.30 33.40
N ALA A 33 13.26 38.05 34.19
CA ALA A 33 12.38 36.90 34.01
C ALA A 33 11.63 36.94 32.67
N LEU A 34 11.16 38.12 32.26
CA LEU A 34 10.48 38.32 30.98
C LEU A 34 11.44 38.06 29.81
N ASN A 35 12.65 38.61 29.84
CA ASN A 35 13.66 38.38 28.81
C ASN A 35 14.01 36.89 28.67
N ASN A 36 14.18 36.18 29.79
CA ASN A 36 14.42 34.74 29.78
C ASN A 36 13.24 33.96 29.19
N THR A 37 12.02 34.36 29.54
CA THR A 37 10.81 33.72 29.02
C THR A 37 10.68 33.92 27.51
N ILE A 38 10.93 35.13 27.01
CA ILE A 38 10.93 35.44 25.56
C ILE A 38 11.95 34.56 24.85
N LYS A 39 13.16 34.42 25.41
CA LYS A 39 14.20 33.57 24.83
C LYS A 39 13.75 32.11 24.72
N ILE A 40 13.20 31.54 25.80
CA ILE A 40 12.70 30.16 25.82
C ILE A 40 11.56 29.96 24.82
N VAL A 41 10.62 30.92 24.74
CA VAL A 41 9.50 30.87 23.78
C VAL A 41 10.01 30.90 22.34
N ASN A 42 11.03 31.70 22.05
CA ASN A 42 11.64 31.74 20.72
C ASN A 42 12.33 30.42 20.37
N GLU A 43 13.12 29.85 21.29
CA GLU A 43 13.77 28.54 21.10
C GLU A 43 12.74 27.43 20.84
N HIS A 44 11.66 27.39 21.63
CA HIS A 44 10.58 26.44 21.41
C HIS A 44 9.85 26.66 20.07
N SER A 45 9.66 27.92 19.65
CA SER A 45 9.03 28.24 18.37
C SER A 45 9.86 27.75 17.19
N ASP A 46 11.19 27.90 17.27
CA ASP A 46 12.11 27.37 16.26
C ASP A 46 12.09 25.83 16.23
N MET A 47 12.13 25.17 17.39
CA MET A 47 12.00 23.70 17.46
C MET A 47 10.68 23.20 16.86
N ILE A 48 9.56 23.87 17.13
CA ILE A 48 8.26 23.51 16.55
C ILE A 48 8.29 23.64 15.03
N ARG A 49 8.93 24.69 14.50
CA ARG A 49 9.08 24.89 13.06
C ARG A 49 9.93 23.79 12.43
N GLU A 50 11.05 23.42 13.04
CA GLU A 50 11.90 22.31 12.57
C GLU A 50 11.16 20.98 12.59
N ASN A 51 10.44 20.67 13.67
CA ASN A 51 9.62 19.48 13.78
C ASN A 51 8.54 19.43 12.68
N ARG A 52 7.90 20.57 12.37
CA ARG A 52 6.92 20.64 11.29
C ARG A 52 7.53 20.31 9.93
N ILE A 53 8.76 20.78 9.66
CA ILE A 53 9.48 20.44 8.42
C ILE A 53 9.78 18.94 8.38
N ALA A 54 10.30 18.37 9.46
CA ALA A 54 10.60 16.94 9.54
C ALA A 54 9.36 16.06 9.34
N ILE A 55 8.22 16.43 9.95
CA ILE A 55 6.93 15.74 9.77
C ILE A 55 6.50 15.78 8.30
N ASN A 56 6.60 16.94 7.64
CA ASN A 56 6.24 17.05 6.23
C ASN A 56 7.15 16.18 5.34
N THR A 57 8.46 16.16 5.60
CA THR A 57 9.39 15.28 4.87
C THR A 57 9.04 13.81 5.06
N LEU A 58 8.71 13.40 6.29
CA LEU A 58 8.30 12.03 6.57
C LEU A 58 6.98 11.66 5.88
N ALA A 59 6.03 12.59 5.80
CA ALA A 59 4.77 12.36 5.09
C ALA A 59 5.02 12.11 3.59
N GLU A 60 5.93 12.87 2.97
CA GLU A 60 6.28 12.67 1.56
C GLU A 60 7.02 11.35 1.30
N THR A 61 7.91 10.93 2.21
CA THR A 61 8.58 9.62 2.08
C THR A 61 7.61 8.45 2.24
N ILE A 62 6.64 8.55 3.15
CA ILE A 62 5.57 7.55 3.29
C ILE A 62 4.75 7.43 2.01
N LYS A 63 4.32 8.56 1.41
CA LYS A 63 3.60 8.54 0.13
C LYS A 63 4.42 7.88 -0.98
N ALA A 64 5.71 8.19 -1.06
CA ALA A 64 6.60 7.58 -2.05
C ALA A 64 6.74 6.06 -1.83
N LEU A 65 6.85 5.62 -0.58
CA LEU A 65 6.93 4.19 -0.23
C LEU A 65 5.62 3.47 -0.58
N GLN A 66 4.48 4.06 -0.27
CA GLN A 66 3.17 3.50 -0.61
C GLN A 66 3.01 3.33 -2.12
N LYS A 67 3.43 4.33 -2.92
CA LYS A 67 3.43 4.22 -4.38
C LYS A 67 4.32 3.07 -4.86
N LYS A 68 5.54 2.96 -4.35
CA LYS A 68 6.47 1.87 -4.70
C LYS A 68 5.93 0.50 -4.33
N LEU A 69 5.32 0.36 -3.16
CA LEU A 69 4.72 -0.89 -2.70
C LEU A 69 3.55 -1.29 -3.60
N SER A 70 2.67 -0.34 -3.95
CA SER A 70 1.56 -0.60 -4.86
C SER A 70 2.05 -1.05 -6.24
N THR A 71 3.09 -0.40 -6.79
CA THR A 71 3.71 -0.84 -8.04
C THR A 71 4.35 -2.22 -7.92
N PHE A 72 5.03 -2.52 -6.81
CA PHE A 72 5.61 -3.83 -6.56
C PHE A 72 4.55 -4.92 -6.52
N ILE A 73 3.47 -4.72 -5.76
CA ILE A 73 2.33 -5.66 -5.70
C ILE A 73 1.77 -5.90 -7.10
N HIS A 74 1.50 -4.83 -7.85
CA HIS A 74 0.97 -4.96 -9.20
C HIS A 74 1.89 -5.72 -10.15
N ASN A 75 3.21 -5.48 -10.07
CA ASN A 75 4.19 -6.21 -10.87
C ASN A 75 4.25 -7.69 -10.51
N VAL A 76 4.19 -8.00 -9.21
CA VAL A 76 4.19 -9.38 -8.69
C VAL A 76 2.93 -10.11 -9.15
N GLU A 77 1.74 -9.51 -8.97
CA GLU A 77 0.46 -10.05 -9.47
C GLU A 77 0.52 -10.32 -10.97
N THR A 78 1.00 -9.35 -11.76
CA THR A 78 1.11 -9.50 -13.21
C THR A 78 2.06 -10.64 -13.60
N HIS A 79 3.21 -10.75 -12.92
CA HIS A 79 4.17 -11.84 -13.15
C HIS A 79 3.57 -13.21 -12.80
N PHE A 80 2.90 -13.34 -11.66
CA PHE A 80 2.24 -14.59 -11.28
C PHE A 80 1.15 -14.99 -12.27
N ILE A 81 0.35 -14.05 -12.76
CA ILE A 81 -0.67 -14.32 -13.78
C ILE A 81 -0.01 -14.77 -15.08
N HIS A 82 1.05 -14.08 -15.52
CA HIS A 82 1.77 -14.45 -16.74
C HIS A 82 2.38 -15.86 -16.65
N ASP A 83 3.09 -16.17 -15.56
CA ASP A 83 3.66 -17.50 -15.34
C ASP A 83 2.58 -18.58 -15.27
N SER A 84 1.45 -18.28 -14.61
CA SER A 84 0.32 -19.22 -14.51
C SER A 84 -0.29 -19.50 -15.89
N ILE A 85 -0.41 -18.49 -16.75
CA ILE A 85 -0.87 -18.65 -18.14
C ILE A 85 0.15 -19.47 -18.94
N GLU A 86 1.44 -19.16 -18.82
CA GLU A 86 2.49 -19.90 -19.52
C GLU A 86 2.51 -21.37 -19.11
N ASP A 87 2.35 -21.67 -17.81
CA ASP A 87 2.25 -23.04 -17.29
C ASP A 87 0.99 -23.77 -17.77
N ILE A 88 -0.15 -23.08 -17.85
CA ILE A 88 -1.39 -23.61 -18.45
C ILE A 88 -1.16 -23.95 -19.92
N LEU A 89 -0.62 -23.02 -20.71
CA LEU A 89 -0.36 -23.20 -22.14
C LEU A 89 0.69 -24.29 -22.40
N ALA A 90 1.68 -24.42 -21.52
CA ALA A 90 2.71 -25.47 -21.57
C ALA A 90 2.23 -26.82 -21.02
N ASN A 91 0.95 -26.94 -20.62
CA ASN A 91 0.35 -28.13 -20.04
C ASN A 91 1.08 -28.62 -18.75
N LYS A 92 1.71 -27.69 -18.02
CA LYS A 92 2.38 -27.90 -16.74
C LYS A 92 1.47 -27.38 -15.63
N LEU A 93 0.37 -28.09 -15.40
CA LEU A 93 -0.70 -27.59 -14.55
C LEU A 93 -0.36 -27.64 -13.06
N TYR A 94 0.35 -26.62 -12.56
CA TYR A 94 0.59 -26.41 -11.15
C TYR A 94 -0.35 -25.32 -10.59
N LEU A 95 -1.65 -25.63 -10.51
CA LEU A 95 -2.70 -24.79 -9.89
C LEU A 95 -2.45 -24.44 -8.40
N ARG A 96 -1.37 -24.97 -7.80
CA ARG A 96 -1.03 -24.84 -6.38
C ARG A 96 -0.60 -23.42 -5.97
N PHE A 97 -0.27 -22.56 -6.93
CA PHE A 97 0.24 -21.20 -6.69
C PHE A 97 -0.75 -20.08 -7.05
N MET A 98 -1.92 -20.41 -7.61
CA MET A 98 -2.93 -19.39 -7.91
C MET A 98 -3.63 -18.93 -6.62
N HIS A 99 -3.59 -17.62 -6.37
CA HIS A 99 -4.39 -17.05 -5.30
C HIS A 99 -5.88 -17.10 -5.67
N HIS A 100 -6.73 -17.43 -4.70
CA HIS A 100 -8.17 -17.65 -4.93
C HIS A 100 -8.90 -16.45 -5.56
N GLN A 101 -8.37 -15.23 -5.39
CA GLN A 101 -8.94 -14.00 -5.96
C GLN A 101 -8.64 -13.84 -7.45
N ASP A 102 -7.60 -14.50 -7.95
CA ASP A 102 -7.19 -14.42 -9.36
C ASP A 102 -7.88 -15.50 -10.21
N LEU A 103 -8.47 -16.52 -9.57
CA LEU A 103 -9.19 -17.61 -10.24
C LEU A 103 -10.30 -17.13 -11.18
N PRO A 104 -11.20 -16.20 -10.81
CA PRO A 104 -12.24 -15.71 -11.73
C PRO A 104 -11.63 -15.12 -13.00
N ARG A 105 -10.56 -14.32 -12.86
CA ARG A 105 -9.88 -13.67 -14.00
C ARG A 105 -9.19 -14.69 -14.90
N VAL A 106 -8.57 -15.72 -14.33
CA VAL A 106 -7.95 -16.80 -15.10
C VAL A 106 -9.03 -17.60 -15.86
N ILE A 107 -10.18 -17.87 -15.25
CA ILE A 107 -11.31 -18.55 -15.91
C ILE A 107 -11.84 -17.72 -17.07
N ASP A 108 -12.02 -16.41 -16.89
CA ASP A 108 -12.46 -15.51 -17.96
C ASP A 108 -11.49 -15.55 -19.16
N ILE A 109 -10.19 -15.51 -18.90
CA ILE A 109 -9.16 -15.59 -19.96
C ILE A 109 -9.21 -16.95 -20.66
N ILE A 110 -9.32 -18.05 -19.90
CA ILE A 110 -9.46 -19.39 -20.49
C ILE A 110 -10.71 -19.45 -21.35
N MET A 111 -11.87 -18.99 -20.87
CA MET A 111 -13.11 -19.02 -21.66
C MET A 111 -12.99 -18.22 -22.97
N GLN A 112 -12.32 -17.05 -22.93
CA GLN A 112 -12.08 -16.22 -24.12
C GLN A 112 -11.13 -16.89 -25.11
N GLU A 113 -10.00 -17.42 -24.65
CA GLU A 113 -8.96 -18.00 -25.51
C GLU A 113 -9.32 -19.40 -26.04
N THR A 114 -10.14 -20.15 -25.30
CA THR A 114 -10.49 -21.54 -25.65
C THR A 114 -11.85 -21.69 -26.32
N ASN A 115 -12.62 -20.61 -26.43
CA ASN A 115 -13.98 -20.60 -26.98
C ASN A 115 -14.94 -21.61 -26.29
N ILE A 116 -14.64 -22.00 -25.05
CA ILE A 116 -15.48 -22.90 -24.26
C ILE A 116 -16.59 -22.07 -23.59
N HIS A 117 -17.84 -22.50 -23.73
CA HIS A 117 -18.99 -21.86 -23.08
C HIS A 117 -19.46 -22.73 -21.92
N LEU A 118 -19.54 -22.12 -20.73
CA LEU A 118 -20.08 -22.79 -19.54
C LEU A 118 -21.59 -22.65 -19.52
N ASP A 119 -22.29 -23.78 -19.45
CA ASP A 119 -23.72 -23.82 -19.20
C ASP A 119 -24.04 -23.27 -17.81
N LYS A 120 -25.12 -22.48 -17.72
CA LYS A 120 -25.56 -21.74 -16.52
C LYS A 120 -25.94 -22.63 -15.32
N ASP A 121 -25.98 -23.95 -15.50
CA ASP A 121 -26.30 -24.91 -14.44
C ASP A 121 -25.08 -25.26 -13.55
N ASN A 122 -23.92 -24.60 -13.75
CA ASN A 122 -22.67 -24.89 -13.05
C ASN A 122 -22.31 -23.91 -11.91
N ASP A 123 -23.24 -23.08 -11.44
CA ASP A 123 -22.98 -22.07 -10.39
C ASP A 123 -22.51 -22.67 -9.04
N ASP A 124 -22.74 -23.97 -8.81
CA ASP A 124 -22.34 -24.68 -7.58
C ASP A 124 -20.94 -25.33 -7.66
N ILE A 125 -20.25 -25.26 -8.79
CA ILE A 125 -18.93 -25.89 -8.94
C ILE A 125 -17.85 -24.96 -8.36
N PRO A 126 -17.00 -25.43 -7.42
CA PRO A 126 -15.87 -24.65 -6.94
C PRO A 126 -14.98 -24.17 -8.10
N LEU A 127 -14.61 -22.88 -8.14
CA LEU A 127 -13.86 -22.28 -9.27
C LEU A 127 -12.61 -23.07 -9.70
N PHE A 128 -11.92 -23.72 -8.76
CA PHE A 128 -10.79 -24.60 -9.05
C PHE A 128 -11.17 -25.84 -9.88
N GLU A 129 -12.33 -26.45 -9.60
CA GLU A 129 -12.85 -27.59 -10.34
C GLU A 129 -13.36 -27.16 -11.72
N LEU A 130 -13.93 -25.96 -11.81
CA LEU A 130 -14.33 -25.33 -13.06
C LEU A 130 -13.12 -25.10 -13.99
N ALA A 131 -12.05 -24.50 -13.47
CA ALA A 131 -10.80 -24.32 -14.20
C ALA A 131 -10.23 -25.68 -14.65
N SER A 132 -10.20 -26.66 -13.75
CA SER A 132 -9.73 -28.02 -14.07
C SER A 132 -10.55 -28.68 -15.18
N ARG A 133 -11.89 -28.52 -15.18
CA ARG A 133 -12.78 -29.05 -16.22
C ARG A 133 -12.57 -28.37 -17.57
N LEU A 134 -12.47 -27.04 -17.61
CA LEU A 134 -12.17 -26.29 -18.84
C LEU A 134 -10.85 -26.74 -19.46
N LEU A 135 -9.83 -26.96 -18.64
CA LEU A 135 -8.51 -27.42 -19.06
C LEU A 135 -8.53 -28.88 -19.56
N ILE A 136 -9.30 -29.76 -18.91
CA ILE A 136 -9.52 -31.13 -19.38
C ILE A 136 -10.29 -31.14 -20.71
N GLN A 137 -11.29 -30.27 -20.86
CA GLN A 137 -12.08 -30.16 -22.08
C GLN A 137 -11.22 -29.70 -23.27
N GLN A 138 -10.30 -28.75 -23.05
CA GLN A 138 -9.29 -28.37 -24.04
C GLN A 138 -8.46 -29.57 -24.54
N ARG A 139 -8.12 -30.52 -23.64
CA ARG A 139 -7.39 -31.75 -23.99
C ARG A 139 -8.23 -32.73 -24.81
N VAL A 140 -9.55 -32.75 -24.61
CA VAL A 140 -10.47 -33.61 -25.36
C VAL A 140 -10.67 -33.09 -26.78
N GLU A 141 -10.80 -31.77 -26.96
CA GLU A 141 -10.90 -31.16 -28.30
C GLU A 141 -9.59 -31.20 -29.09
N PHE A 142 -8.43 -31.20 -28.42
CA PHE A 142 -7.12 -31.29 -29.09
C PHE A 142 -6.65 -32.73 -29.37
N MET A 143 -7.45 -33.77 -29.11
CA MET A 143 -7.11 -35.11 -29.63
C MET A 143 -7.40 -35.14 -31.13
N PRO A 144 -6.38 -35.21 -32.01
CA PRO A 144 -6.65 -35.43 -33.43
C PRO A 144 -7.34 -36.78 -33.53
N THR A 145 -8.59 -36.79 -34.01
CA THR A 145 -9.29 -38.02 -34.38
C THR A 145 -8.35 -38.82 -35.28
N PRO A 146 -7.97 -40.05 -34.91
CA PRO A 146 -7.14 -40.87 -35.78
C PRO A 146 -7.90 -41.06 -37.08
N ASN A 147 -7.37 -40.48 -38.17
CA ASN A 147 -7.85 -40.66 -39.53
C ASN A 147 -8.00 -42.15 -39.81
N THR A 148 -9.22 -42.65 -39.64
CA THR A 148 -9.60 -44.02 -39.96
C THR A 148 -9.93 -44.04 -41.45
N GLN A 149 -8.91 -43.97 -42.30
CA GLN A 149 -8.95 -44.53 -43.66
C GLN A 149 -7.52 -44.91 -44.07
N ARG A 150 -7.11 -46.12 -43.69
CA ARG A 150 -5.97 -46.81 -44.27
C ARG A 150 -6.50 -48.04 -45.01
N ASN A 151 -6.29 -48.03 -46.32
CA ASN A 151 -6.16 -49.15 -47.25
C ASN A 151 -7.42 -49.87 -47.77
N ASP A 152 -8.02 -49.31 -48.81
CA ASP A 152 -8.58 -50.08 -49.94
C ASP A 152 -7.49 -50.37 -50.99
N GLN A 153 -6.38 -50.99 -50.57
CA GLN A 153 -5.40 -51.57 -51.48
C GLN A 153 -4.86 -52.87 -50.90
N ASP A 154 -5.72 -53.88 -50.80
CA ASP A 154 -5.26 -55.26 -50.76
C ASP A 154 -6.33 -56.20 -51.35
N LYS A 155 -6.48 -56.15 -52.68
CA LYS A 155 -6.95 -57.29 -53.46
C LYS A 155 -5.88 -57.65 -54.47
N MET A 156 -4.91 -58.40 -53.99
CA MET A 156 -4.01 -59.23 -54.79
C MET A 156 -4.81 -60.06 -55.80
N GLY A 157 -4.25 -60.13 -57.01
CA GLY A 157 -4.71 -61.01 -58.07
C GLY A 157 -4.76 -62.47 -57.65
N LYS A 158 -5.76 -63.16 -58.20
CA LYS A 158 -5.69 -64.58 -58.50
C LYS A 158 -6.05 -64.73 -59.97
N ASP A 159 -5.04 -65.00 -60.78
CA ASP A 159 -5.25 -65.88 -61.93
C ASP A 159 -5.62 -67.27 -61.39
N PRO A 160 -6.44 -68.01 -62.12
CA PRO A 160 -5.87 -69.21 -62.74
C PRO A 160 -6.39 -69.50 -64.15
N ALA A 161 -5.48 -70.06 -64.93
CA ALA A 161 -5.60 -70.96 -66.09
C ALA A 161 -7.01 -71.39 -66.56
N GLY A 162 -7.21 -71.28 -67.88
CA GLY A 162 -8.29 -71.87 -68.67
C GLY A 162 -8.32 -71.29 -70.07
#